data_AF-A0A3Q8S725-F1
#
_entry.id   AF-A0A3Q8S725-F1
#
_cell.length_a   1.000
_cell.length_b   1.000
_cell.length_c   1.000
_cell.angle_alpha   90.00
_cell.angle_beta   90.00
_cell.angle_gamma   90.00
#
_symmetry.space_group_name_H-M   'P 1'
#
loop_
_entity.id
_entity.type
_entity.pdbx_description
1 polymer ?
#
loop_
_entity_poly.entity_id
_entity_poly.type
_entity_poly.pdbx_seq_one_letter_code
_entity_poly.pdbx_strand_id
1 'polypeptide(L)'
;METSFRALKYTVGLTNFHAKKQAFIIQEIFARMIMYNFAEMMTSHVVISQMDKRHSYQVNFTVAVHVCRYFLRSRDDEPPPDVEALIRNNILPIRPLRPGQKNTRKIRYKSVVSFVYRVA
;
A
#
# COMPACT_ATOMS: atom_id res chain seq x y z
N MET A 1 4.77 11.05 -8.80
CA MET A 1 4.58 11.16 -7.35
C MET A 1 3.14 10.86 -6.89
N GLU A 2 2.32 10.17 -7.68
CA GLU A 2 0.92 9.85 -7.32
C GLU A 2 0.75 8.46 -6.64
N THR A 3 1.74 7.58 -6.80
CA THR A 3 1.70 6.20 -6.29
C THR A 3 1.80 6.13 -4.77
N SER A 4 2.68 6.93 -4.17
CA SER A 4 2.88 7.00 -2.72
C SER A 4 1.64 7.52 -2.00
N PHE A 5 1.04 8.61 -2.49
CA PHE A 5 -0.17 9.17 -1.90
C PHE A 5 -1.37 8.21 -1.99
N ARG A 6 -1.49 7.49 -3.12
CA ARG A 6 -2.50 6.44 -3.28
C ARG A 6 -2.28 5.30 -2.30
N ALA A 7 -1.04 4.84 -2.12
CA ALA A 7 -0.70 3.81 -1.15
C ALA A 7 -1.04 4.27 0.26
N LEU A 8 -0.63 5.47 0.65
CA LEU A 8 -0.92 6.03 1.96
C LEU A 8 -2.44 6.14 2.22
N LYS A 9 -3.20 6.61 1.23
CA LYS A 9 -4.66 6.74 1.33
C LYS A 9 -5.36 5.39 1.48
N TYR A 10 -5.08 4.44 0.60
CA TYR A 10 -5.89 3.22 0.47
C TYR A 10 -5.27 1.98 1.12
N THR A 11 -3.95 1.87 1.21
CA THR A 11 -3.28 0.70 1.82
C THR A 11 -3.04 0.89 3.31
N VAL A 12 -2.57 2.07 3.72
CA VAL A 12 -2.34 2.40 5.14
C VAL A 12 -3.63 2.90 5.82
N GLY A 13 -4.57 3.44 5.04
CA GLY A 13 -5.92 3.77 5.50
C GLY A 13 -6.09 5.22 5.96
N LEU A 14 -5.41 6.20 5.35
CA LEU A 14 -5.60 7.64 5.65
C LEU A 14 -6.99 8.21 5.32
N THR A 15 -7.93 7.42 4.81
CA THR A 15 -9.30 7.89 4.54
C THR A 15 -10.17 7.98 5.78
N ASN A 16 -9.91 7.16 6.81
CA ASN A 16 -10.80 7.00 7.96
C ASN A 16 -10.03 7.30 9.25
N PHE A 17 -10.46 8.27 10.04
CA PHE A 17 -9.86 8.60 11.34
C PHE A 17 -10.72 8.07 12.49
N HIS A 18 -10.08 7.60 13.56
CA HIS A 18 -10.79 7.11 14.74
C HIS A 18 -11.08 8.24 15.72
N ALA A 19 -10.20 9.24 15.79
CA ALA A 19 -10.36 10.37 16.69
C ALA A 19 -11.29 11.45 16.12
N LYS A 20 -12.02 12.12 17.03
CA LYS A 20 -12.83 13.32 16.71
C LYS A 20 -12.15 14.63 17.09
N LYS A 21 -11.20 14.59 18.04
CA LYS A 21 -10.42 15.76 18.46
C LYS A 21 -9.29 16.03 17.49
N GLN A 22 -9.10 17.29 17.11
CA GLN A 22 -8.10 17.70 16.12
C GLN A 22 -6.67 17.23 16.47
N ALA A 23 -6.25 17.38 17.73
CA ALA A 23 -4.92 16.97 18.17
C ALA A 23 -4.65 15.47 17.94
N PHE A 24 -5.65 14.62 18.19
CA PHE A 24 -5.54 13.18 17.99
C PHE A 24 -5.63 12.77 16.53
N ILE A 25 -6.37 13.52 15.69
CA ILE A 25 -6.35 13.32 14.23
C ILE A 25 -4.96 13.58 13.67
N ILE A 26 -4.30 14.66 14.11
CA ILE A 26 -2.93 14.98 13.71
C ILE A 26 -1.98 13.84 14.10
N GLN A 27 -2.11 13.32 15.33
CA GLN A 27 -1.32 12.17 15.77
C GLN A 27 -1.55 10.92 14.92
N GLU A 28 -2.79 10.60 14.56
CA GLU A 28 -3.10 9.47 13.66
C GLU A 28 -2.46 9.65 12.27
N ILE A 29 -2.46 10.87 11.72
CA ILE A 29 -1.84 11.17 10.44
C ILE A 29 -0.34 10.90 10.50
N PHE A 30 0.34 11.42 11.53
CA PHE A 30 1.77 11.19 11.72
C PHE A 30 2.10 9.71 11.92
N ALA A 31 1.34 9.00 12.76
CA ALA A 31 1.54 7.56 12.97
C ALA A 31 1.42 6.75 11.67
N ARG A 32 0.45 7.07 10.82
CA ARG A 32 0.26 6.41 9.52
C ARG A 32 1.37 6.77 8.53
N MET A 33 1.85 8.01 8.55
CA MET A 33 2.98 8.44 7.71
C MET A 33 4.28 7.74 8.12
N ILE A 34 4.54 7.60 9.42
CA ILE A 34 5.70 6.85 9.93
C ILE A 34 5.60 5.38 9.53
N MET A 35 4.43 4.76 9.66
CA MET A 35 4.20 3.38 9.23
C MET A 35 4.46 3.18 7.73
N TYR A 36 4.03 4.13 6.89
CA TYR A 36 4.31 4.11 5.46
C TYR A 36 5.81 4.18 5.16
N ASN A 37 6.52 5.13 5.78
CA ASN A 37 7.97 5.28 5.59
C ASN A 37 8.74 4.04 6.05
N PHE A 38 8.31 3.42 7.16
CA PHE A 38 8.89 2.18 7.65
C PHE A 38 8.66 1.02 6.65
N ALA A 39 7.44 0.87 6.14
CA ALA A 39 7.15 -0.14 5.13
C ALA A 39 7.96 0.08 3.84
N GLU A 40 8.07 1.32 3.36
CA GLU A 40 8.92 1.67 2.21
C GLU A 40 10.40 1.28 2.45
N MET A 41 10.94 1.58 3.64
CA MET A 41 12.30 1.20 4.03
C MET A 41 12.50 -0.32 4.04
N MET A 42 11.55 -1.09 4.58
CA MET A 42 11.61 -2.55 4.55
C MET A 42 11.53 -3.11 3.13
N THR A 43 10.65 -2.57 2.30
CA THR A 43 10.52 -3.02 0.92
C THR A 43 11.75 -2.71 0.07
N SER A 44 12.43 -1.58 0.29
CA SER A 44 13.66 -1.25 -0.44
C SER A 44 14.79 -2.21 -0.08
N HIS A 45 14.95 -2.56 1.19
CA HIS A 45 15.93 -3.56 1.63
C HIS A 45 15.68 -4.93 0.99
N VAL A 46 14.42 -5.36 0.96
CA VAL A 46 14.03 -6.64 0.34
C VAL A 46 14.26 -6.66 -1.17
N VAL A 47 14.05 -5.55 -1.89
CA VAL A 47 14.27 -5.47 -3.34
C VAL A 47 15.76 -5.58 -3.69
N ILE A 48 16.64 -4.95 -2.90
CA ILE A 48 18.10 -5.05 -3.09
C ILE A 48 18.57 -6.51 -3.00
N SER A 49 18.01 -7.28 -2.07
CA SER A 49 18.32 -8.70 -1.89
C SER A 49 17.86 -9.60 -3.06
N GLN A 50 16.98 -9.13 -3.96
CA GLN A 50 16.35 -9.95 -5.00
C GLN A 50 16.92 -9.77 -6.42
N MET A 51 18.05 -9.06 -6.59
CA MET A 51 18.60 -8.72 -7.91
C MET A 51 18.92 -9.92 -8.83
N ASP A 52 18.99 -11.15 -8.32
CA ASP A 52 19.40 -12.36 -9.08
C ASP A 52 18.24 -13.16 -9.72
N LYS A 53 17.11 -12.53 -10.08
CA LYS A 53 15.94 -13.23 -10.66
C LYS A 53 15.74 -12.95 -12.15
N ARG A 54 15.25 -13.95 -12.89
CA ARG A 54 14.99 -13.91 -14.35
C ARG A 54 14.02 -12.81 -14.81
N HIS A 55 13.11 -12.37 -13.94
CA HIS A 55 12.12 -11.33 -14.25
C HIS A 55 12.18 -10.20 -13.22
N SER A 56 11.73 -9.00 -13.60
CA SER A 56 11.50 -7.92 -12.64
C SER A 56 10.29 -8.27 -11.77
N TYR A 57 10.50 -8.34 -10.45
CA TYR A 57 9.44 -8.59 -9.47
C TYR A 57 9.09 -7.28 -8.76
N GLN A 58 7.80 -7.13 -8.44
CA GLN A 58 7.29 -6.06 -7.59
C GLN A 58 6.81 -6.66 -6.28
N VAL A 59 7.19 -6.04 -5.17
CA VAL A 59 6.71 -6.42 -3.85
C VAL A 59 5.23 -6.06 -3.71
N ASN A 60 4.43 -6.95 -3.12
CA ASN A 60 3.06 -6.63 -2.75
C ASN A 60 3.06 -5.67 -1.55
N PHE A 61 2.99 -4.37 -1.84
CA PHE A 61 3.06 -3.32 -0.82
C PHE A 61 1.99 -3.45 0.27
N THR A 62 0.78 -3.87 -0.09
CA THR A 62 -0.32 -4.11 0.86
C THR A 62 0.07 -5.13 1.91
N VAL A 63 0.66 -6.25 1.48
CA VAL A 63 1.12 -7.31 2.40
C VAL A 63 2.30 -6.80 3.23
N ALA A 64 3.22 -6.05 2.65
CA ALA A 64 4.33 -5.45 3.40
C ALA A 64 3.85 -4.54 4.54
N VAL A 65 2.85 -3.68 4.30
CA VAL A 65 2.23 -2.85 5.35
C VAL A 65 1.59 -3.71 6.44
N HIS A 66 0.90 -4.78 6.08
CA HIS A 66 0.30 -5.70 7.06
C HIS A 66 1.36 -6.40 7.92
N VAL A 67 2.44 -6.89 7.33
CA VAL A 67 3.55 -7.52 8.05
C VAL A 67 4.24 -6.50 8.97
N CYS A 68 4.51 -5.30 8.48
CA CYS A 68 5.10 -4.22 9.29
C CYS A 68 4.21 -3.86 10.48
N ARG A 69 2.90 -3.78 10.27
CA ARG A 69 1.94 -3.50 11.35
C ARG A 69 1.86 -4.64 12.35
N TYR A 70 1.96 -5.89 11.89
CA TYR A 70 2.00 -7.06 12.76
C TYR A 70 3.27 -7.06 13.62
N PHE A 71 4.43 -6.79 13.03
CA PHE A 71 5.71 -6.67 13.72
C PHE A 71 5.71 -5.57 14.80
N LEU A 72 5.11 -4.41 14.52
CA LEU A 72 5.00 -3.35 15.52
C LEU A 72 3.98 -3.66 16.64
N ARG A 73 3.11 -4.65 16.44
CA ARG A 73 2.08 -5.06 17.40
C ARG A 73 2.46 -6.30 18.20
N SER A 74 3.33 -7.17 17.67
CA SER A 74 3.87 -8.31 18.41
C SER A 74 4.55 -7.81 19.69
N ARG A 75 4.10 -8.34 20.83
CA ARG A 75 4.72 -8.12 22.14
C ARG A 75 5.85 -9.14 22.34
N ASP A 76 6.71 -8.86 23.31
CA ASP A 76 7.95 -9.60 23.62
C ASP A 76 7.77 -11.11 23.92
N ASP A 77 6.52 -11.60 23.98
CA ASP A 77 6.18 -13.00 24.29
C ASP A 77 6.41 -13.97 23.11
N GLU A 78 6.50 -13.47 21.88
CA GLU A 78 6.68 -14.28 20.65
C GLU A 78 7.98 -13.89 19.94
N PRO A 79 8.76 -14.83 19.40
CA PRO A 79 9.93 -14.48 18.59
C PRO A 79 9.53 -13.53 17.44
N PRO A 80 10.27 -12.43 17.24
CA PRO A 80 9.92 -11.44 16.25
C PRO A 80 9.84 -12.11 14.87
N PRO A 81 8.74 -11.92 14.12
CA PRO A 81 8.58 -12.53 12.82
C PRO A 81 9.66 -11.99 11.87
N ASP A 82 10.26 -12.87 11.06
CA ASP A 82 11.18 -12.45 10.01
C ASP A 82 10.41 -11.68 8.92
N VAL A 83 10.37 -10.36 9.09
CA VAL A 83 9.63 -9.43 8.24
C VAL A 83 10.11 -9.53 6.80
N GLU A 84 11.42 -9.69 6.58
CA GLU A 84 12.00 -9.73 5.25
C GLU A 84 11.66 -11.02 4.52
N ALA A 85 11.75 -12.16 5.20
CA ALA A 85 11.36 -13.45 4.62
C ALA A 85 9.87 -13.44 4.21
N LEU A 86 8.99 -12.92 5.07
CA LEU A 86 7.56 -12.82 4.78
C LEU A 86 7.27 -11.92 3.57
N ILE A 87 7.99 -10.81 3.44
CA ILE A 87 7.85 -9.90 2.30
C ILE A 87 8.44 -10.54 1.03
N ARG A 88 9.58 -11.22 1.11
CA ARG A 88 10.21 -11.93 -0.03
C ARG A 88 9.29 -13.00 -0.61
N ASN A 89 8.51 -13.69 0.22
CA ASN A 89 7.56 -14.70 -0.22
C ASN A 89 6.36 -14.11 -0.99
N ASN A 90 6.04 -12.83 -0.77
CA ASN A 90 4.87 -12.15 -1.33
C ASN A 90 5.24 -11.17 -2.45
N ILE A 91 5.86 -11.69 -3.51
CA ILE A 91 6.22 -10.92 -4.71
C ILE A 91 5.35 -11.28 -5.92
N LEU A 92 5.11 -10.28 -6.77
CA LEU A 92 4.35 -10.41 -8.00
C LEU A 92 5.27 -10.14 -9.20
N PRO A 93 5.24 -10.96 -10.26
CA PRO A 93 6.00 -10.66 -11.46
C PRO A 93 5.43 -9.42 -12.15
N ILE A 94 6.29 -8.47 -12.51
CA ILE A 94 5.90 -7.31 -13.29
C ILE A 94 5.65 -7.78 -14.72
N ARG A 95 4.44 -7.54 -15.24
CA ARG A 95 4.15 -7.78 -16.64
C ARG A 95 4.81 -6.66 -17.47
N PRO A 96 5.84 -6.95 -18.29
CA PRO A 96 6.42 -5.93 -19.15
C PRO A 96 5.38 -5.47 -20.17
N LEU A 97 5.28 -4.16 -20.38
CA LEU A 97 4.44 -3.60 -21.42
C LEU A 97 5.04 -3.99 -22.78
N ARG A 98 4.32 -4.78 -23.59
CA ARG A 98 4.79 -5.13 -24.94
C ARG A 98 4.82 -3.86 -25.82
N PRO A 99 5.80 -3.70 -26.73
CA PRO A 99 5.81 -2.60 -27.69
C PRO A 99 4.48 -2.59 -28.45
N GLY A 100 3.74 -1.47 -28.40
CA GLY A 100 2.43 -1.32 -29.05
C GLY A 100 1.18 -1.58 -28.17
N GLN A 101 1.33 -2.12 -26.96
CA GLN A 101 0.21 -2.27 -26.02
C GLN A 101 -0.05 -0.97 -25.24
N LYS A 102 -1.01 -0.17 -25.70
CA LYS A 102 -1.60 0.90 -24.90
C LYS A 102 -2.77 0.34 -24.07
N ASN A 103 -2.48 -0.13 -22.85
CA ASN A 103 -3.51 -0.51 -21.87
C ASN A 103 -4.12 0.74 -21.22
N THR A 104 -4.65 1.65 -22.03
CA THR A 104 -5.37 2.81 -21.55
C THR A 104 -6.74 2.38 -21.05
N ARG A 105 -7.05 2.72 -19.80
CA ARG A 105 -8.40 2.53 -19.27
C ARG A 105 -9.35 3.36 -20.15
N LYS A 106 -10.37 2.72 -20.73
CA LYS A 106 -11.47 3.44 -21.41
C LYS A 106 -12.26 4.20 -20.35
N ILE A 107 -11.86 5.43 -20.07
CA ILE A 107 -12.57 6.32 -19.15
C ILE A 107 -13.86 6.73 -19.87
N ARG A 108 -14.99 6.13 -19.47
CA ARG A 108 -16.30 6.62 -19.87
C ARG A 108 -16.62 7.84 -19.01
N TYR A 109 -17.00 8.94 -19.66
CA TYR A 109 -17.59 10.07 -18.94
C TYR A 109 -18.86 9.57 -18.25
N LYS A 110 -19.01 9.87 -16.96
CA LYS A 110 -20.30 9.69 -16.29
C LYS A 110 -21.13 10.91 -16.61
N SER A 111 -22.33 10.72 -17.15
CA SER A 111 -23.31 11.80 -17.28
C SER A 111 -23.75 12.27 -15.89
N VAL A 112 -24.09 13.55 -15.76
CA VAL A 112 -24.68 14.09 -14.54
C VAL A 112 -26.02 13.40 -14.32
N VAL A 113 -26.18 12.73 -13.18
CA VAL A 113 -27.48 12.22 -12.75
C VAL A 113 -28.17 13.35 -12.00
N SER A 114 -29.34 13.78 -12.47
CA SER A 114 -30.11 14.82 -11.78
C SER A 114 -30.62 14.29 -10.43
N PHE A 115 -30.68 15.16 -9.42
CA PHE A 115 -31.22 14.83 -8.09
C PHE A 115 -32.69 14.36 -8.11
N VAL A 116 -33.38 14.48 -9.26
CA VAL A 116 -34.78 14.13 -9.45
C VAL A 116 -34.95 12.66 -9.87
N TYR A 117 -33.87 11.89 -10.09
CA TYR A 117 -33.99 10.48 -10.46
C TYR A 117 -34.57 9.69 -9.28
N ARG A 118 -35.81 9.23 -9.47
CA ARG A 118 -36.67 8.67 -8.44
C ARG A 118 -36.09 7.39 -7.85
N VAL A 119 -36.14 7.33 -6.53
CA VAL A 119 -36.31 6.09 -5.77
C VAL A 119 -37.64 5.48 -6.23
N ALA A 120 -37.57 4.37 -6.95
CA ALA A 120 -38.67 3.45 -7.20
C ALA A 120 -38.12 2.04 -7.02
#